data_AF-A0ABF7QXB8-F1
#
_entry.id   AF-A0ABF7QXB8-F1
#
_cell.length_a   1.000
_cell.length_b   1.000
_cell.length_c   1.000
_cell.angle_alpha   90.00
_cell.angle_beta   90.00
_cell.angle_gamma   90.00
#
_symmetry.space_group_name_H-M   'P 1'
#
loop_
_entity.id
_entity.type
_entity.pdbx_description
1 polymer ?
#
loop_
_entity_poly.entity_id
_entity_poly.type
_entity_poly.pdbx_seq_one_letter_code
_entity_poly.pdbx_strand_id
1 'polypeptide(L)'
;MLWLEREPDISIEMDEPTVVATWENRTQIIEIMQTARDMSQEFQNLWKNSGETGRLSQDDTDRLVELLREIGDLNKTLMRLA
;
A
#
# COMPACT_ATOMS: atom_id res chain seq x y z
N MET A 1 -27.29 -2.91 45.62
CA MET A 1 -26.60 -3.73 44.60
C MET A 1 -26.69 -2.98 43.29
N LEU A 2 -25.56 -2.49 42.79
CA LEU A 2 -25.44 -1.88 41.47
C LEU A 2 -25.16 -3.01 40.47
N TRP A 3 -26.14 -3.29 39.62
CA TRP A 3 -25.94 -4.17 38.47
C TRP A 3 -25.18 -3.35 37.43
N LEU A 4 -23.88 -3.60 37.31
CA LEU A 4 -23.11 -3.14 36.16
C LEU A 4 -23.57 -3.96 34.96
N GLU A 5 -24.38 -3.34 34.10
CA GLU A 5 -24.57 -3.82 32.74
C GLU A 5 -23.19 -3.86 32.09
N ARG A 6 -22.68 -5.07 31.84
CA ARG A 6 -21.46 -5.25 31.06
C ARG A 6 -21.80 -4.82 29.65
N GLU A 7 -21.29 -3.67 29.21
CA GLU A 7 -21.30 -3.32 27.79
C GLU A 7 -20.76 -4.55 27.02
N PRO A 8 -21.46 -5.03 25.98
CA PRO A 8 -20.91 -6.09 25.18
C PRO A 8 -19.60 -5.55 24.60
N ASP A 9 -18.50 -6.19 24.96
CA ASP A 9 -17.22 -5.98 24.30
C ASP A 9 -17.36 -6.57 22.90
N ILE A 10 -17.98 -5.79 22.02
CA ILE A 10 -18.02 -6.08 20.59
C ILE A 10 -16.71 -5.55 20.00
N SER A 11 -15.59 -6.05 20.53
CA SER A 11 -14.37 -6.17 19.73
C SER A 11 -14.71 -7.13 18.59
N ILE A 12 -15.37 -6.61 17.55
CA ILE A 12 -15.38 -7.26 16.25
C ILE A 12 -13.90 -7.26 15.86
N GLU A 13 -13.20 -8.37 16.11
CA GLU A 13 -12.05 -8.73 15.30
C GLU A 13 -12.57 -8.71 13.87
N MET A 14 -12.46 -7.57 13.22
CA MET A 14 -12.45 -7.50 11.79
C MET A 14 -11.18 -8.26 11.44
N ASP A 15 -11.31 -9.55 11.14
CA ASP A 15 -10.25 -10.33 10.52
C ASP A 15 -9.89 -9.57 9.24
N GLU A 16 -8.90 -8.68 9.35
CA GLU A 16 -8.29 -8.08 8.17
C GLU A 16 -7.80 -9.27 7.35
N PRO A 17 -8.20 -9.37 6.07
CA PRO A 17 -7.87 -10.54 5.25
C PRO A 17 -6.35 -10.72 5.29
N THR A 18 -5.92 -11.78 5.98
CA THR A 18 -4.51 -12.05 6.19
C THR A 18 -4.02 -12.78 4.96
N VAL A 19 -3.29 -12.05 4.10
CA VAL A 19 -2.68 -12.65 2.91
C VAL A 19 -1.66 -13.69 3.37
N VAL A 20 -1.94 -14.96 3.09
CA VAL A 20 -0.99 -16.05 3.33
C VAL A 20 -0.15 -16.25 2.08
N ALA A 21 1.15 -16.01 2.15
CA ALA A 21 2.07 -16.31 1.05
C ALA A 21 2.25 -17.83 0.93
N THR A 22 1.87 -18.40 -0.21
CA THR A 22 1.96 -19.82 -0.54
C THR A 22 2.80 -20.05 -1.79
N TRP A 23 3.01 -21.33 -2.16
CA TRP A 23 3.70 -21.64 -3.42
C TRP A 23 2.84 -21.30 -4.64
N GLU A 24 1.53 -21.44 -4.51
CA GLU A 24 0.53 -21.19 -5.55
C GLU A 24 0.42 -19.70 -5.91
N ASN A 25 0.54 -18.80 -4.93
CA ASN A 25 0.46 -17.35 -5.15
C ASN A 25 1.82 -16.65 -5.27
N ARG A 26 2.93 -17.39 -5.16
CA ARG A 26 4.31 -16.85 -5.22
C ARG A 26 4.56 -15.95 -6.43
N THR A 27 4.16 -16.38 -7.63
CA THR A 27 4.42 -15.62 -8.86
C THR A 27 3.72 -14.26 -8.81
N GLN A 28 2.46 -14.23 -8.36
CA GLN A 28 1.67 -13.01 -8.26
C GLN A 28 2.25 -12.05 -7.21
N ILE A 29 2.70 -12.57 -6.06
CA ILE A 29 3.37 -11.77 -5.04
C ILE A 29 4.68 -11.17 -5.59
N ILE A 30 5.46 -11.95 -6.34
CA ILE A 30 6.70 -11.44 -6.96
C ILE A 30 6.40 -10.33 -7.98
N GLU A 31 5.37 -10.49 -8.81
CA GLU A 31 4.96 -9.48 -9.78
C GLU A 31 4.53 -8.17 -9.07
N ILE A 32 3.72 -8.26 -8.01
CA ILE A 32 3.33 -7.10 -7.19
C ILE A 32 4.57 -6.37 -6.64
N MET A 33 5.52 -7.13 -6.09
CA MET A 33 6.75 -6.55 -5.54
C MET A 33 7.66 -5.93 -6.61
N GLN A 34 7.71 -6.52 -7.81
CA GLN A 34 8.43 -5.95 -8.95
C GLN A 34 7.81 -4.62 -9.38
N THR A 35 6.48 -4.55 -9.49
CA THR A 35 5.77 -3.31 -9.83
C THR A 35 6.02 -2.23 -8.77
N ALA A 36 5.95 -2.56 -7.48
CA ALA A 36 6.25 -1.63 -6.40
C ALA A 36 7.69 -1.10 -6.47
N ARG A 37 8.66 -1.96 -6.83
CA ARG A 37 10.06 -1.56 -7.04
C ARG A 37 10.20 -0.60 -8.21
N ASP A 38 9.54 -0.86 -9.33
CA ASP A 38 9.61 -0.01 -10.52
C ASP A 38 9.01 1.39 -10.24
N MET A 39 7.88 1.44 -9.53
CA MET A 39 7.26 2.70 -9.06
C MET A 39 8.19 3.48 -8.11
N SER A 40 8.89 2.77 -7.21
CA SER A 40 9.90 3.41 -6.34
C SER A 40 11.06 3.98 -7.16
N GLN A 41 11.47 3.29 -8.24
CA GLN A 41 12.51 3.79 -9.13
C GLN A 41 12.04 5.01 -9.92
N GLU A 42 10.77 5.04 -10.33
CA GLU A 42 10.17 6.20 -10.98
C GLU A 42 10.16 7.43 -10.07
N PHE A 43 9.76 7.27 -8.80
CA PHE A 43 9.86 8.35 -7.80
C PHE A 43 11.29 8.90 -7.67
N GLN A 44 12.31 8.03 -7.61
CA GLN A 44 13.69 8.49 -7.57
C GLN A 44 14.08 9.26 -8.84
N ASN A 45 13.53 8.91 -9.99
CA ASN A 45 13.81 9.60 -11.25
C ASN A 45 13.14 10.98 -11.28
N LEU A 46 11.90 11.11 -10.81
CA LEU A 46 11.26 12.42 -10.60
C LEU A 46 12.15 13.33 -9.75
N TRP A 47 12.67 12.79 -8.64
CA TRP A 47 13.54 13.55 -7.75
C TRP A 47 14.88 13.94 -8.40
N LYS A 48 15.53 13.01 -9.10
CA LYS A 48 16.79 13.29 -9.83
C LYS A 48 16.60 14.34 -10.92
N ASN A 49 15.44 14.33 -11.60
CA ASN A 49 15.12 15.24 -12.69
C ASN A 49 14.70 16.63 -12.21
N SER A 50 14.33 16.78 -10.92
CA SER A 50 13.95 18.07 -10.32
C SER A 50 15.09 19.12 -10.24
N GLY A 51 16.31 18.72 -10.61
CA GLY A 51 17.47 19.60 -10.71
C GLY A 51 18.01 20.08 -9.34
N GLU A 52 18.93 21.05 -9.38
CA GLU A 52 19.63 21.61 -8.20
C GLU A 52 18.70 22.30 -7.18
N THR A 53 17.44 22.51 -7.52
CA THR A 53 16.48 23.20 -6.64
C THR A 53 16.06 22.35 -5.44
N GLY A 54 16.23 21.02 -5.52
CA GLY A 54 15.82 20.08 -4.47
C GLY A 54 14.31 20.02 -4.26
N ARG A 55 13.51 20.49 -5.22
CA ARG A 55 12.04 20.55 -5.16
C ARG A 55 11.45 20.01 -6.45
N LEU A 56 10.48 19.11 -6.32
CA LEU A 56 9.68 18.63 -7.44
C LEU A 56 8.89 19.79 -8.07
N SER A 57 8.74 19.75 -9.39
CA SER A 57 7.77 20.60 -10.10
C SER A 57 6.34 20.23 -9.69
N GLN A 58 5.34 21.04 -10.07
CA GLN A 58 3.94 20.67 -9.83
C GLN A 58 3.58 19.38 -10.58
N ASP A 59 4.01 19.25 -11.84
CA ASP A 59 3.77 18.06 -12.66
C ASP A 59 4.38 16.80 -12.02
N ASP A 60 5.62 16.90 -11.52
CA ASP A 60 6.28 15.80 -10.81
C ASP A 60 5.60 15.47 -9.47
N THR A 61 5.05 16.49 -8.80
CA THR A 61 4.29 16.31 -7.55
C THR A 61 2.96 15.61 -7.82
N ASP A 62 2.27 15.96 -8.91
CA ASP A 62 1.05 15.30 -9.33
C ASP A 62 1.32 13.83 -9.68
N ARG A 63 2.43 13.56 -10.38
CA ARG A 63 2.87 12.19 -10.66
C ARG A 63 3.22 11.40 -9.40
N LEU A 64 3.86 12.03 -8.41
CA LEU A 64 4.10 11.40 -7.10
C LEU A 64 2.78 10.97 -6.42
N VAL A 65 1.74 11.81 -6.47
CA VAL A 65 0.43 11.47 -5.91
C VAL A 65 -0.20 10.27 -6.64
N GLU A 66 -0.05 10.20 -7.96
CA GLU A 66 -0.50 9.04 -8.74
C GLU A 66 0.24 7.76 -8.34
N LEU A 67 1.58 7.80 -8.25
CA LEU A 67 2.39 6.66 -7.81
C LEU A 67 1.95 6.13 -6.44
N LEU A 68 1.63 7.02 -5.50
CA LEU A 68 1.13 6.62 -4.18
C LEU A 68 -0.25 5.94 -4.25
N ARG A 69 -1.13 6.39 -5.15
CA ARG A 69 -2.42 5.72 -5.38
C ARG A 69 -2.22 4.34 -6.00
N GLU A 70 -1.35 4.24 -6.99
CA GLU A 70 -1.01 2.97 -7.65
C GLU A 70 -0.42 1.96 -6.66
N ILE A 71 0.48 2.39 -5.76
CA ILE A 71 0.99 1.55 -4.65
C ILE A 71 -0.15 1.11 -3.72
N GLY A 72 -1.10 1.99 -3.41
CA GLY A 72 -2.29 1.64 -2.64
C GLY A 72 -3.15 0.56 -3.31
N ASP A 73 -3.24 0.60 -4.64
CA ASP A 73 -3.96 -0.40 -5.42
C ASP A 73 -3.19 -1.74 -5.53
N LEU A 74 -1.87 -1.72 -5.50
CA LEU A 74 -1.05 -2.93 -5.33
C LEU A 74 -1.34 -3.62 -3.99
N ASN A 75 -1.46 -2.85 -2.90
CA ASN A 75 -1.85 -3.42 -1.60
C ASN A 75 -3.24 -4.07 -1.66
N LYS A 76 -4.23 -3.43 -2.31
CA LYS A 76 -5.55 -4.04 -2.52
C LYS A 76 -5.47 -5.32 -3.36
N THR A 77 -4.59 -5.34 -4.36
CA THR A 77 -4.38 -6.52 -5.21
C THR A 77 -3.78 -7.67 -4.40
N LEU A 78 -2.80 -7.37 -3.54
CA LEU A 78 -2.23 -8.34 -2.60
C LEU A 78 -3.31 -8.89 -1.65
N MET A 79 -4.15 -8.04 -1.09
CA MET A 79 -5.25 -8.44 -0.19
C MET A 79 -6.30 -9.33 -0.85
N ARG A 80 -6.45 -9.29 -2.18
CA ARG A 80 -7.35 -10.18 -2.93
C ARG A 80 -6.78 -11.60 -3.11
N LEU A 81 -5.53 -11.83 -2.72
CA LEU A 81 -4.90 -13.16 -2.71
C LEU A 81 -5.17 -13.95 -1.41
N ALA A 82 -5.78 -13.30 -0.41
CA ALA A 82 -6.20 -13.91 0.85
C ALA A 82 -7.44 -14.80 0.67
#